data_AF-A0A2V9KSX0-F1
#
_entry.id   AF-A0A2V9KSX0-F1
#
_cell.length_a   1.000
_cell.length_b   1.000
_cell.length_c   1.000
_cell.angle_alpha   90.00
_cell.angle_beta   90.00
_cell.angle_gamma   90.00
#
_symmetry.space_group_name_H-M   'P 1'
#
loop_
_entity.id
_entity.type
_entity.pdbx_description
1 polymer ?
#
loop_
_entity_poly.entity_id
_entity_poly.type
_entity_poly.pdbx_seq_one_letter_code
_entity_poly.pdbx_strand_id
1 'polypeptide(L)'
;YAKNLKVKDVQVQWEKPASAKWQSALYFQDVNELKVEGFSGAPAKPEFPSVVLDRVEGATIVNSQAMPGTRLFLRVAGANSHGITLYGNELHAAGAAFKVDDGVAGDAVKSANNF
;
A
#
# COMPACT_ATOMS: atom_id res chain seq x y z
N TYR A 1 -6.59 13.58 11.08
CA TYR A 1 -5.84 13.58 9.82
C TYR A 1 -4.36 13.77 10.12
N ALA A 2 -3.47 13.23 9.29
CA ALA A 2 -2.02 13.49 9.36
C ALA A 2 -1.55 14.21 8.09
N LYS A 3 -0.43 14.94 8.16
CA LYS A 3 0.17 15.60 7.00
C LYS A 3 1.68 15.39 6.94
N ASN A 4 2.26 15.28 5.73
CA ASN A 4 3.70 15.16 5.50
C ASN A 4 4.34 13.96 6.20
N LEU A 5 3.61 12.84 6.24
CA LEU A 5 4.08 11.61 6.87
C LEU A 5 5.12 10.93 5.99
N LYS A 6 6.27 10.60 6.57
CA LYS A 6 7.33 9.83 5.91
C LYS A 6 7.54 8.52 6.64
N VAL A 7 7.45 7.42 5.90
CA VAL A 7 7.75 6.07 6.36
C VAL A 7 8.86 5.55 5.47
N LYS A 8 9.99 5.19 6.09
CA LYS A 8 11.20 4.81 5.37
C LYS A 8 11.79 3.53 5.94
N ASP A 9 12.16 2.62 5.05
CA ASP A 9 12.88 1.37 5.31
C ASP A 9 12.20 0.49 6.37
N VAL A 10 10.87 0.44 6.33
CA VAL A 10 10.07 -0.39 7.23
C VAL A 10 9.92 -1.79 6.64
N GLN A 11 10.32 -2.80 7.43
CA GLN A 11 10.04 -4.19 7.16
C GLN A 11 8.98 -4.72 8.13
N VAL A 12 7.96 -5.42 7.61
CA VAL A 12 6.94 -6.09 8.42
C VAL A 12 7.02 -7.59 8.20
N GLN A 13 7.28 -8.33 9.28
CA GLN A 13 7.27 -9.78 9.33
C GLN A 13 6.28 -10.24 10.40
N TRP A 14 5.38 -11.16 10.03
CA TRP A 14 4.36 -11.70 10.92
C TRP A 14 4.83 -13.01 11.54
N GLU A 15 4.90 -13.04 12.87
CA GLU A 15 5.36 -14.21 13.62
C GLU A 15 4.23 -15.12 14.09
N LYS A 16 4.60 -16.33 14.49
CA LYS A 16 3.65 -17.29 15.08
C LYS A 16 3.70 -17.23 16.61
N PRO A 17 2.57 -17.48 17.30
CA PRO A 17 1.24 -17.76 16.73
C PRO A 17 0.59 -16.50 16.13
N ALA A 18 -0.10 -16.67 14.99
CA ALA A 18 -0.74 -15.55 14.31
C ALA A 18 -1.96 -15.04 15.09
N SER A 19 -2.12 -13.72 15.15
CA SER A 19 -3.33 -13.10 15.70
C SER A 19 -4.45 -13.06 14.66
N ALA A 20 -5.67 -13.40 15.08
CA ALA A 20 -6.85 -13.28 14.22
C ALA A 20 -7.16 -11.84 13.80
N LYS A 21 -6.62 -10.84 14.51
CA LYS A 21 -6.84 -9.41 14.28
C LYS A 21 -5.88 -8.81 13.25
N TRP A 22 -4.79 -9.49 12.89
CA TRP A 22 -3.82 -8.95 11.94
C TRP A 22 -4.39 -8.97 10.51
N GLN A 23 -4.07 -7.92 9.75
CA GLN A 23 -4.59 -7.67 8.41
C GLN A 23 -3.46 -7.18 7.48
N SER A 24 -3.55 -5.96 6.97
CA SER A 24 -2.50 -5.32 6.15
C SER A 24 -1.26 -5.00 6.98
N ALA A 25 -0.10 -4.97 6.31
CA ALA A 25 1.16 -4.54 6.93
C ALA A 25 1.16 -3.04 7.23
N LEU A 26 0.63 -2.24 6.30
CA LEU A 26 0.46 -0.81 6.48
C LEU A 26 -0.97 -0.40 6.16
N TYR A 27 -1.54 0.45 7.00
CA TYR A 27 -2.86 1.05 6.79
C TYR A 27 -2.77 2.54 7.13
N PHE A 28 -3.01 3.39 6.14
CA PHE A 28 -3.03 4.84 6.30
C PHE A 28 -4.43 5.36 6.04
N GLN A 29 -4.93 6.16 6.97
CA GLN A 29 -6.27 6.74 6.92
C GLN A 29 -6.21 8.25 7.15
N ASP A 30 -6.92 9.01 6.32
CA ASP A 30 -7.04 10.47 6.46
C ASP A 30 -5.66 11.15 6.49
N VAL A 31 -4.84 10.89 5.48
CA VAL A 31 -3.46 11.42 5.35
C VAL A 31 -3.34 12.30 4.11
N ASN A 32 -2.72 13.47 4.27
CA ASN A 32 -2.36 14.35 3.17
C ASN A 32 -0.82 14.36 3.03
N GLU A 33 -0.28 14.11 1.83
CA GLU A 33 1.17 14.01 1.57
C GLU A 33 1.85 12.88 2.36
N LEU A 34 1.71 11.64 1.87
CA LEU A 34 2.40 10.45 2.38
C LEU A 34 3.59 10.08 1.49
N LYS A 35 4.73 9.74 2.09
CA LYS A 35 5.83 9.04 1.40
C LYS A 35 6.13 7.73 2.08
N VAL A 36 6.03 6.63 1.33
CA VAL A 36 6.51 5.29 1.71
C VAL A 36 7.70 4.96 0.82
N GLU A 37 8.85 4.73 1.43
CA GLU A 37 10.11 4.45 0.73
C GLU A 37 10.74 3.19 1.34
N GLY A 38 11.12 2.22 0.50
CA GLY A 38 11.85 1.04 1.00
C GLY A 38 11.00 0.08 1.84
N PHE A 39 9.67 0.09 1.71
CA PHE A 39 8.82 -0.82 2.46
C PHE A 39 8.97 -2.26 1.94
N SER A 40 9.06 -3.23 2.84
CA SER A 40 8.95 -4.65 2.51
C SER A 40 8.01 -5.38 3.47
N GLY A 41 7.04 -6.12 2.93
CA GLY A 41 6.10 -6.87 3.75
C GLY A 41 4.99 -7.53 2.96
N ALA A 42 4.32 -8.48 3.61
CA ALA A 42 3.13 -9.16 3.12
C ALA A 42 1.95 -8.81 4.05
N PRO A 43 0.69 -8.98 3.61
CA PRO A 43 -0.42 -8.98 4.56
C PRO A 43 -0.28 -10.17 5.52
N ALA A 44 -0.88 -10.08 6.70
CA ALA A 44 -0.93 -11.18 7.65
C ALA A 44 -1.70 -12.38 7.11
N LYS A 45 -2.64 -12.15 6.17
CA LYS A 45 -3.37 -13.19 5.45
C LYS A 45 -3.62 -12.77 3.99
N PRO A 46 -3.67 -13.72 3.03
CA PRO A 46 -3.72 -13.40 1.60
C PRO A 46 -4.95 -12.62 1.12
N GLU A 47 -6.05 -12.62 1.87
CA GLU A 47 -7.27 -11.87 1.54
C GLU A 47 -7.15 -10.35 1.75
N PHE A 48 -6.14 -9.89 2.51
CA PHE A 48 -5.89 -8.47 2.73
C PHE A 48 -4.82 -7.95 1.75
N PRO A 49 -4.86 -6.66 1.39
CA PRO A 49 -3.74 -6.02 0.69
C PRO A 49 -2.54 -5.81 1.62
N SER A 50 -1.32 -5.74 1.08
CA SER A 50 -0.13 -5.37 1.87
C SER A 50 -0.23 -3.95 2.43
N VAL A 51 -0.68 -3.00 1.61
CA VAL A 51 -0.82 -1.58 1.94
C VAL A 51 -2.24 -1.12 1.63
N VAL A 52 -2.85 -0.39 2.56
CA VAL A 52 -4.12 0.32 2.34
C VAL A 52 -3.93 1.82 2.46
N LEU A 53 -4.46 2.54 1.47
CA LEU A 53 -4.65 3.98 1.51
C LEU A 53 -6.14 4.28 1.50
N ASP A 54 -6.69 4.80 2.59
CA ASP A 54 -8.10 5.17 2.74
C ASP A 54 -8.25 6.67 3.02
N ARG A 55 -8.89 7.40 2.10
CA ARG A 55 -8.97 8.87 2.09
C ARG A 55 -7.57 9.51 2.21
N VAL A 56 -6.68 9.14 1.30
CA VAL A 56 -5.31 9.66 1.25
C VAL A 56 -5.12 10.58 0.04
N GLU A 57 -4.69 11.80 0.31
CA GLU A 57 -4.50 12.85 -0.69
C GLU A 57 -3.00 13.05 -0.92
N GLY A 58 -2.50 12.62 -2.08
CA GLY A 58 -1.07 12.66 -2.38
C GLY A 58 -0.30 11.58 -1.63
N ALA A 59 0.11 10.53 -2.35
CA ALA A 59 0.98 9.50 -1.81
C ALA A 59 2.05 9.09 -2.83
N THR A 60 3.26 8.84 -2.37
CA THR A 60 4.34 8.26 -3.18
C THR A 60 4.84 7.00 -2.51
N ILE A 61 4.71 5.85 -3.19
CA ILE A 61 5.26 4.56 -2.78
C ILE A 61 6.38 4.21 -3.74
N VAL A 62 7.60 4.18 -3.22
CA VAL A 62 8.82 4.02 -4.01
C VAL A 62 9.75 2.97 -3.43
N ASN A 63 10.50 2.30 -4.31
CA ASN A 63 11.54 1.34 -3.95
C ASN A 63 11.07 0.29 -2.94
N SER A 64 9.78 -0.07 -2.99
CA SER A 64 9.16 -1.01 -2.07
C SER A 64 9.03 -2.38 -2.71
N GLN A 65 8.91 -3.43 -1.90
CA GLN A 65 8.88 -4.81 -2.34
C GLN A 65 7.63 -5.52 -1.81
N ALA A 66 6.87 -6.12 -2.73
CA ALA A 66 5.85 -7.10 -2.38
C ALA A 66 6.53 -8.41 -1.96
N MET A 67 6.17 -8.93 -0.79
CA MET A 67 6.69 -10.23 -0.34
C MET A 67 5.83 -11.40 -0.87
N PRO A 68 6.39 -12.62 -1.00
CA PRO A 68 5.65 -13.80 -1.44
C PRO A 68 4.36 -14.03 -0.64
N GLY A 69 3.30 -14.46 -1.33
CA GLY A 69 1.97 -14.65 -0.72
C GLY A 69 1.08 -13.40 -0.74
N THR A 70 1.60 -12.26 -1.21
CA THR A 70 0.80 -11.06 -1.46
C THR A 70 -0.13 -11.28 -2.65
N ARG A 71 -1.45 -11.17 -2.46
CA ARG A 71 -2.39 -11.18 -3.60
C ARG A 71 -2.60 -9.80 -4.21
N LEU A 72 -2.67 -8.79 -3.34
CA LEU A 72 -2.85 -7.39 -3.73
C LEU A 72 -1.81 -6.56 -2.97
N PHE A 73 -0.95 -5.83 -3.66
CA PHE A 73 0.04 -5.00 -2.96
C PHE A 73 -0.62 -3.74 -2.39
N LEU A 74 -1.28 -2.93 -3.22
CA LEU A 74 -1.93 -1.70 -2.80
C LEU A 74 -3.46 -1.73 -3.01
N ARG A 75 -4.23 -1.33 -2.00
CA ARG A 75 -5.63 -0.94 -2.17
C ARG A 75 -5.79 0.57 -1.92
N VAL A 76 -6.50 1.24 -2.83
CA VAL A 76 -6.89 2.65 -2.70
C VAL A 76 -8.40 2.74 -2.51
N ALA A 77 -8.81 3.35 -1.40
CA ALA A 77 -10.20 3.46 -0.99
C ALA A 77 -10.56 4.89 -0.54
N GLY A 78 -11.86 5.19 -0.47
CA GLY A 78 -12.39 6.46 0.01
C GLY A 78 -12.42 7.55 -1.07
N ALA A 79 -13.57 8.21 -1.23
CA ALA A 79 -13.87 9.09 -2.37
C ALA A 79 -12.88 10.22 -2.60
N ASN A 80 -12.19 10.68 -1.55
CA ASN A 80 -11.21 11.76 -1.64
C ASN A 80 -9.78 11.30 -1.94
N SER A 81 -9.54 9.99 -2.13
CA SER A 81 -8.20 9.50 -2.45
C SER A 81 -7.78 9.87 -3.86
N HIS A 82 -6.64 10.56 -4.00
CA HIS A 82 -6.13 11.01 -5.30
C HIS A 82 -4.63 11.31 -5.23
N GLY A 83 -3.98 11.45 -6.40
CA GLY A 83 -2.56 11.85 -6.48
C GLY A 83 -1.59 10.78 -5.97
N ILE A 84 -1.92 9.50 -6.15
CA ILE A 84 -1.13 8.37 -5.67
C ILE A 84 -0.17 7.93 -6.77
N THR A 85 1.11 7.75 -6.41
CA THR A 85 2.16 7.33 -7.34
C THR A 85 2.86 6.08 -6.83
N LEU A 86 2.95 5.04 -7.67
CA LEU A 86 3.84 3.90 -7.48
C LEU A 86 4.99 3.98 -8.49
N TYR A 87 6.22 4.00 -8.00
CA TYR A 87 7.39 4.10 -8.87
C TYR A 87 8.57 3.27 -8.37
N GLY A 88 9.20 2.48 -9.24
CA GLY A 88 10.42 1.74 -8.90
C GLY A 88 10.21 0.62 -7.88
N ASN A 89 9.01 0.04 -7.79
CA ASN A 89 8.71 -1.04 -6.85
C ASN A 89 8.90 -2.42 -7.47
N GLU A 90 9.28 -3.39 -6.64
CA GLU A 90 9.39 -4.82 -6.97
C GLU A 90 8.08 -5.52 -6.58
N LEU A 91 7.14 -5.62 -7.51
CA LEU A 91 5.77 -6.09 -7.30
C LEU A 91 5.48 -7.45 -7.95
N HIS A 92 6.46 -8.09 -8.62
CA HIS A 92 6.34 -9.38 -9.28
C HIS A 92 5.79 -10.50 -8.39
N ALA A 93 6.04 -10.44 -7.08
CA ALA A 93 5.54 -11.42 -6.11
C ALA A 93 4.06 -11.20 -5.74
N ALA A 94 3.46 -10.07 -6.14
CA ALA A 94 2.06 -9.77 -5.93
C ALA A 94 1.20 -10.28 -7.10
N GLY A 95 0.01 -10.81 -6.81
CA GLY A 95 -0.96 -11.16 -7.85
C GLY A 95 -1.46 -9.94 -8.64
N ALA A 96 -1.59 -8.79 -7.98
CA ALA A 96 -1.90 -7.51 -8.60
C ALA A 96 -1.16 -6.36 -7.87
N ALA A 97 -0.66 -5.40 -8.63
CA ALA A 97 0.06 -4.24 -8.11
C ALA A 97 -0.85 -3.34 -7.28
N PHE A 98 -2.04 -3.00 -7.80
CA PHE A 98 -3.00 -2.19 -7.07
C PHE A 98 -4.44 -2.44 -7.50
N LYS A 99 -5.37 -2.00 -6.65
CA LYS A 99 -6.79 -1.89 -6.93
C LYS A 99 -7.28 -0.54 -6.43
N VAL A 100 -8.08 0.11 -7.26
CA VAL A 100 -8.85 1.31 -6.91
C VAL A 100 -10.29 0.87 -6.65
N ASP A 101 -10.84 1.21 -5.49
CA ASP A 101 -12.21 0.86 -5.12
C ASP A 101 -13.24 1.76 -5.82
N ASP A 102 -14.48 1.25 -5.87
CA ASP A 102 -15.63 1.99 -6.37
C ASP A 102 -15.81 3.32 -5.61
N GLY A 103 -16.09 4.39 -6.35
CA GLY A 103 -16.24 5.74 -5.79
C GLY A 103 -14.93 6.53 -5.64
N VAL A 104 -13.77 5.91 -5.90
CA VAL A 104 -12.51 6.63 -6.09
C VAL A 104 -12.36 6.98 -7.58
N ALA A 105 -11.79 8.14 -7.89
CA ALA A 105 -11.52 8.52 -9.28
C ALA A 105 -10.61 7.50 -9.97
N GLY A 106 -10.94 7.10 -11.20
CA GLY A 106 -10.21 6.05 -11.93
C GLY A 106 -8.75 6.40 -12.26
N ASP A 107 -8.40 7.68 -12.24
CA ASP A 107 -7.06 8.21 -12.45
C ASP A 107 -6.31 8.55 -11.15
N ALA A 108 -6.85 8.15 -9.99
CA ALA A 108 -6.25 8.42 -8.69
C ALA A 108 -4.83 7.84 -8.53
N VAL A 109 -4.48 6.82 -9.33
CA VAL A 109 -3.20 6.12 -9.26
C VAL A 109 -2.42 6.25 -10.57
N LYS A 110 -1.17 6.71 -10.47
CA LYS A 110 -0.16 6.64 -11.53
C LYS A 110 0.88 5.59 -11.15
N SER A 111 1.22 4.72 -12.09
CA SER A 111 2.18 3.64 -11.88
C SER A 111 3.18 3.62 -13.03
N ALA A 112 4.48 3.59 -12.73
CA ALA A 112 5.54 3.53 -13.73
C ALA A 112 6.78 2.81 -13.19
N ASN A 113 7.51 2.10 -14.05
CA ASN A 113 8.75 1.40 -13.70
C ASN A 113 8.62 0.49 -12.47
N ASN A 114 7.51 -0.23 -12.35
CA ASN A 114 7.33 -1.27 -11.34
C ASN A 114 7.50 -2.63 -12.06
N PHE A 115 8.15 -3.59 -11.39
CA PHE A 115 8.48 -4.92 -11.95
C PHE A 115 7.61 -6.02 -11.38
#